data_AF-A0A7C5SPU7-F1
#
_entry.id   AF-A0A7C5SPU7-F1
#
_cell.length_a   1.000
_cell.length_b   1.000
_cell.length_c   1.000
_cell.angle_alpha   90.00
_cell.angle_beta   90.00
_cell.angle_gamma   90.00
#
_symmetry.space_group_name_H-M   'P 1'
#
loop_
_entity.id
_entity.type
_entity.pdbx_description
1 polymer ?
#
loop_
_entity_poly.entity_id
_entity_poly.type
_entity_poly.pdbx_seq_one_letter_code
_entity_poly.pdbx_strand_id
1 'polypeptide(L)'
;AEAIVGQLAKVGVKAELRVQEWSSYVGQILERKIPTDAWLIGWGNAQFDADNTLFTLLYGGTVEGGPPQTRFSYWADPAFDKAVLEAQSVVDQAKRQALYKKALERVRAGAPWIFLYEQEDIYGVNKRVKWQPRPDELIWAFDAEIVK
;
A
#
# COMPACT_ATOMS: atom_id res chain seq x y z
N ALA A 1 -2.28 -6.98 -14.98
CA ALA A 1 -1.92 -8.28 -14.37
C ALA A 1 -1.48 -9.34 -15.39
N GLU A 2 -1.90 -9.27 -16.66
CA GLU A 2 -1.46 -10.22 -17.72
C GLU A 2 0.06 -10.36 -17.84
N ALA A 3 0.80 -9.25 -17.72
CA ALA A 3 2.27 -9.26 -17.71
C ALA A 3 2.85 -10.15 -16.60
N ILE A 4 2.29 -10.08 -15.38
CA ILE A 4 2.73 -10.90 -14.23
C ILE A 4 2.41 -12.37 -14.48
N VAL A 5 1.23 -12.69 -15.01
CA VAL A 5 0.87 -14.07 -15.40
C VAL A 5 1.89 -14.64 -16.40
N GLY A 6 2.26 -13.85 -17.41
CA GLY A 6 3.29 -14.23 -18.38
C GLY A 6 4.69 -14.41 -17.77
N GLN A 7 5.06 -13.56 -16.80
CA GLN A 7 6.35 -13.68 -16.09
C GLN A 7 6.39 -14.92 -15.18
N LEU A 8 5.32 -15.20 -14.44
CA LEU A 8 5.17 -16.41 -13.63
C LEU A 8 5.26 -17.69 -14.47
N ALA A 9 4.64 -17.69 -15.65
CA ALA A 9 4.70 -18.83 -16.58
C ALA A 9 6.13 -19.18 -17.01
N LYS A 10 7.02 -18.17 -17.17
CA LYS A 10 8.43 -18.38 -17.53
C LYS A 10 9.23 -19.15 -16.47
N VAL A 11 8.78 -19.12 -15.22
CA VAL A 11 9.38 -19.86 -14.11
C VAL A 11 8.55 -21.09 -13.70
N GLY A 12 7.60 -21.50 -14.56
CA GLY A 12 6.80 -22.70 -14.36
C GLY A 12 5.57 -22.52 -13.46
N VAL A 13 5.27 -21.31 -13.01
CA VAL A 13 4.09 -21.00 -12.19
C VAL A 13 2.92 -20.68 -13.11
N LYS A 14 1.86 -21.50 -13.08
CA LYS A 14 0.63 -21.27 -13.84
C LYS A 14 -0.31 -20.41 -12.99
N ALA A 15 -0.66 -19.23 -13.48
CA ALA A 15 -1.61 -18.32 -12.84
C ALA A 15 -2.80 -18.03 -13.76
N GLU A 16 -3.98 -17.88 -13.16
CA GLU A 16 -5.22 -17.48 -13.84
C GLU A 16 -5.58 -16.05 -13.40
N LEU A 17 -5.89 -15.18 -14.36
CA LEU A 17 -6.32 -13.81 -14.04
C LEU A 17 -7.82 -13.79 -13.75
N ARG A 18 -8.19 -13.27 -12.57
CA ARG A 18 -9.58 -13.00 -12.19
C ARG A 18 -9.79 -11.51 -11.97
N VAL A 19 -10.68 -10.91 -12.76
CA VAL A 19 -11.07 -9.51 -12.63
C VAL A 19 -12.39 -9.44 -11.87
N GLN A 20 -12.46 -8.56 -10.88
CA GLN A 20 -13.63 -8.36 -10.03
C GLN A 20 -13.99 -6.87 -9.98
N GLU A 21 -15.24 -6.56 -9.63
CA GLU A 21 -15.65 -5.19 -9.29
C GLU A 21 -14.89 -4.74 -8.03
N TRP A 22 -14.45 -3.48 -8.01
CA TRP A 22 -13.50 -2.94 -7.02
C TRP A 22 -13.98 -3.08 -5.58
N SER A 23 -15.23 -2.74 -5.29
CA SER A 23 -15.78 -2.75 -3.94
C SER A 23 -15.83 -4.18 -3.38
N SER A 24 -16.28 -5.14 -4.19
CA SER A 24 -16.24 -6.56 -3.85
C SER A 24 -14.80 -7.06 -3.66
N TYR A 25 -13.89 -6.68 -4.56
CA TYR A 25 -12.49 -7.08 -4.55
C TYR A 25 -11.76 -6.64 -3.27
N VAL A 26 -11.83 -5.35 -2.93
CA VAL A 26 -11.20 -4.81 -1.72
C VAL A 26 -11.88 -5.35 -0.47
N GLY A 27 -13.21 -5.47 -0.45
CA GLY A 27 -13.95 -6.05 0.67
C GLY A 27 -13.47 -7.47 0.99
N GLN A 28 -13.31 -8.31 -0.03
CA GLN A 28 -12.79 -9.67 0.13
C GLN A 28 -11.35 -9.71 0.67
N ILE A 29 -10.49 -8.77 0.28
CA ILE A 29 -9.11 -8.66 0.83
C ILE A 29 -9.17 -8.28 2.31
N LEU A 30 -9.91 -7.22 2.64
CA LEU A 30 -10.01 -6.72 4.02
C LEU A 30 -10.64 -7.75 4.98
N GLU A 31 -11.60 -8.53 4.49
CA GLU A 31 -12.26 -9.60 5.24
C GLU A 31 -11.46 -10.91 5.26
N ARG A 32 -10.35 -10.99 4.53
CA ARG A 32 -9.54 -12.21 4.37
C ARG A 32 -10.30 -13.37 3.75
N LYS A 33 -11.20 -13.08 2.81
CA LYS A 33 -12.05 -14.04 2.09
C LYS A 33 -11.81 -14.07 0.59
N ILE A 34 -10.80 -13.35 0.08
CA ILE A 34 -10.48 -13.35 -1.33
C ILE A 34 -10.11 -14.77 -1.80
N PRO A 35 -10.76 -15.33 -2.83
CA PRO A 35 -10.57 -16.72 -3.25
C PRO A 35 -9.41 -16.86 -4.26
N THR A 36 -8.27 -16.26 -3.95
CA THR A 36 -7.06 -16.22 -4.80
C THR A 36 -5.79 -16.33 -3.98
N ASP A 37 -4.76 -16.98 -4.53
CA ASP A 37 -3.45 -17.14 -3.88
C ASP A 37 -2.63 -15.84 -3.84
N ALA A 38 -2.89 -14.91 -4.78
CA ALA A 38 -2.25 -13.62 -4.87
C ALA A 38 -3.20 -12.59 -5.49
N TRP A 39 -2.98 -11.31 -5.19
CA TRP A 39 -3.80 -10.20 -5.66
C TRP A 39 -2.94 -8.97 -5.97
N LEU A 40 -3.37 -8.14 -6.93
CA LEU A 40 -2.67 -6.93 -7.34
C LEU A 40 -3.39 -5.71 -6.77
N ILE A 41 -2.73 -4.98 -5.87
CA ILE A 41 -3.26 -3.77 -5.27
C ILE A 41 -2.17 -2.69 -5.18
N GLY A 42 -2.58 -1.43 -5.12
CA GLY A 42 -1.71 -0.27 -4.92
C GLY A 42 -2.09 0.48 -3.64
N TRP A 43 -1.17 1.33 -3.17
CA TRP A 43 -1.38 2.18 -2.01
C TRP A 43 -0.76 3.55 -2.23
N GLY A 44 -1.54 4.60 -2.03
CA GLY A 44 -1.09 5.98 -2.01
C GLY A 44 -0.93 6.49 -0.57
N ASN A 45 0.02 7.39 -0.34
CA ASN A 45 0.31 7.94 1.00
C ASN A 45 0.35 9.48 0.95
N ALA A 46 -0.80 10.10 1.21
CA ALA A 46 -0.96 11.55 1.24
C ALA A 46 -0.27 12.23 2.45
N GLN A 47 0.08 11.47 3.49
CA GLN A 47 0.70 11.99 4.71
C GLN A 47 2.22 12.12 4.60
N PHE A 48 2.84 11.48 3.61
CA PHE A 48 4.30 11.41 3.43
C PHE A 48 5.07 10.93 4.67
N ASP A 49 4.42 10.16 5.56
CA ASP A 49 5.05 9.50 6.69
C ASP A 49 5.10 7.99 6.45
N ALA A 50 6.28 7.39 6.58
CA ALA A 50 6.50 5.97 6.36
C ALA A 50 5.60 5.09 7.26
N ASP A 51 5.22 5.61 8.43
CA ASP A 51 4.35 4.91 9.37
C ASP A 51 3.00 4.54 8.75
N ASN A 52 2.40 5.46 7.98
CA ASN A 52 1.11 5.22 7.35
C ASN A 52 1.16 3.95 6.49
N THR A 53 2.16 3.83 5.62
CA THR A 53 2.32 2.66 4.75
C THR A 53 2.71 1.40 5.53
N LEU A 54 3.75 1.49 6.38
CA LEU A 54 4.30 0.32 7.07
C LEU A 54 3.31 -0.25 8.09
N PHE A 55 2.66 0.61 8.88
CA PHE A 55 1.69 0.17 9.87
C PHE A 55 0.43 -0.36 9.18
N THR A 56 -0.21 0.41 8.30
CA THR A 56 -1.52 0.05 7.73
C THR A 56 -1.48 -1.22 6.88
N LEU A 57 -0.36 -1.49 6.18
CA LEU A 57 -0.32 -2.59 5.22
C LEU A 57 0.38 -3.86 5.74
N LEU A 58 1.30 -3.73 6.70
CA LEU A 58 2.23 -4.80 7.08
C LEU A 58 2.20 -5.14 8.57
N TYR A 59 1.60 -4.31 9.44
CA TYR A 59 1.54 -4.61 10.87
C TYR A 59 0.71 -5.88 11.14
N GLY A 60 1.36 -6.83 11.81
CA GLY A 60 0.89 -8.16 12.14
C GLY A 60 -0.12 -8.20 13.30
N GLY A 61 -0.05 -7.20 14.18
CA GLY A 61 -0.74 -7.21 15.45
C GLY A 61 -2.20 -6.74 15.41
N THR A 62 -2.82 -6.83 16.58
CA THR A 62 -4.14 -6.27 16.86
C THR A 62 -3.95 -5.00 17.66
N VAL A 63 -4.57 -3.90 17.24
CA VAL A 63 -4.65 -2.69 18.06
C VAL A 63 -5.62 -2.97 19.20
N GLU A 64 -5.31 -2.51 20.42
CA GLU A 64 -6.19 -2.71 21.57
C GLU A 64 -7.59 -2.13 21.29
N GLY A 65 -8.63 -2.97 21.47
CA GLY A 65 -10.02 -2.62 21.14
C GLY A 65 -10.33 -2.45 19.64
N GLY A 66 -9.35 -2.68 18.76
CA GLY A 66 -9.45 -2.54 17.32
C GLY A 66 -9.47 -3.88 16.56
N PRO A 67 -9.84 -3.87 15.28
CA PRO A 67 -9.76 -5.06 14.44
C PRO A 67 -8.30 -5.44 14.14
N PRO A 68 -8.01 -6.69 13.72
CA PRO A 68 -6.71 -7.08 13.21
C PRO A 68 -6.24 -6.16 12.08
N GLN A 69 -4.96 -5.77 12.11
CA GLN A 69 -4.37 -4.84 11.13
C GLN A 69 -3.74 -5.56 9.93
N THR A 70 -3.69 -6.91 9.94
CA THR A 70 -3.16 -7.77 8.86
C THR A 70 -4.08 -7.84 7.64
N ARG A 71 -4.55 -6.70 7.13
CA ARG A 71 -5.63 -6.64 6.14
C ARG A 71 -5.15 -6.77 4.70
N PHE A 72 -3.90 -6.42 4.41
CA PHE A 72 -3.42 -6.34 3.02
C PHE A 72 -2.26 -7.27 2.68
N SER A 73 -1.44 -7.67 3.65
CA SER A 73 -0.30 -8.57 3.41
C SER A 73 -0.53 -10.00 3.91
N TYR A 74 -1.48 -10.17 4.85
CA TYR A 74 -1.69 -11.40 5.63
C TYR A 74 -0.43 -11.93 6.32
N TRP A 75 0.62 -11.12 6.38
CA TRP A 75 1.92 -11.44 6.94
C TRP A 75 2.02 -10.91 8.36
N ALA A 76 2.82 -11.58 9.19
CA ALA A 76 3.12 -11.15 10.55
C ALA A 76 4.57 -11.48 10.89
N ASP A 77 5.29 -10.51 11.45
CA ASP A 77 6.65 -10.67 11.94
C ASP A 77 6.80 -9.84 13.23
N PRO A 78 7.00 -10.48 14.40
CA PRO A 78 7.08 -9.77 15.67
C PRO A 78 8.21 -8.74 15.75
N ALA A 79 9.30 -8.93 15.00
CA ALA A 79 10.41 -7.99 15.00
C ALA A 79 10.09 -6.75 14.13
N PHE A 80 9.37 -6.92 13.03
CA PHE A 80 8.77 -5.83 12.27
C PHE A 80 7.80 -5.04 13.13
N ASP A 81 6.83 -5.72 13.74
CA ASP A 81 5.79 -5.12 14.57
C ASP A 81 6.39 -4.28 15.70
N LYS A 82 7.37 -4.83 16.41
CA LYS A 82 8.10 -4.11 17.47
C LYS A 82 8.78 -2.85 16.94
N ALA A 83 9.48 -2.93 15.80
CA ALA A 83 10.21 -1.79 15.25
C ALA A 83 9.26 -0.66 14.82
N VAL A 84 8.11 -0.98 14.22
CA VAL A 84 7.10 0.01 13.81
C VAL A 84 6.48 0.69 15.04
N LEU A 85 6.04 -0.08 16.05
CA LEU A 85 5.47 0.49 17.27
C LEU A 85 6.47 1.35 18.04
N GLU A 86 7.74 0.93 18.13
CA GLU A 86 8.79 1.74 18.74
C GLU A 86 8.97 3.06 17.97
N ALA A 87 8.96 3.03 16.63
CA ALA A 87 9.10 4.22 15.80
C ALA A 87 7.94 5.22 15.99
N GLN A 88 6.72 4.77 16.27
CA GLN A 88 5.58 5.63 16.59
C GLN A 88 5.75 6.39 17.92
N SER A 89 6.53 5.83 18.85
CA SER A 89 6.79 6.45 20.17
C SER A 89 7.96 7.45 20.16
N VAL A 90 8.73 7.51 19.07
CA VAL A 90 9.94 8.31 18.95
C VAL A 90 9.67 9.58 18.17
N VAL A 91 10.04 10.75 18.71
CA VAL A 91 9.93 12.04 18.01
C VAL A 91 11.16 12.35 17.16
N ASP A 92 12.34 11.93 17.60
CA ASP A 92 13.60 12.16 16.91
C ASP A 92 13.64 11.47 15.54
N GLN A 93 13.78 12.26 14.47
CA GLN A 93 13.67 11.75 13.10
C GLN A 93 14.76 10.73 12.75
N ALA A 94 16.00 10.94 13.19
CA ALA A 94 17.09 10.02 12.88
C ALA A 94 16.88 8.65 13.53
N LYS A 95 16.41 8.64 14.79
CA LYS A 95 16.04 7.41 15.50
C LYS A 95 14.82 6.72 14.85
N ARG A 96 13.78 7.47 14.47
CA ARG A 96 12.64 6.91 13.71
C ARG A 96 13.10 6.26 12.40
N GLN A 97 13.93 6.94 11.63
CA GLN A 97 14.48 6.41 10.37
C GLN A 97 15.27 5.12 10.58
N ALA A 98 16.09 5.04 11.63
CA ALA A 98 16.84 3.82 11.96
C ALA A 98 15.91 2.65 12.32
N LEU A 99 14.79 2.91 12.99
CA LEU A 99 13.78 1.91 13.31
C LEU A 99 13.02 1.44 12.05
N TYR A 100 12.59 2.38 11.19
CA TYR A 100 11.94 2.02 9.93
C TYR A 100 12.87 1.28 8.97
N LYS A 101 14.17 1.58 8.98
CA LYS A 101 15.16 0.79 8.23
C LYS A 101 15.16 -0.67 8.69
N LYS A 102 15.20 -0.93 10.00
CA LYS A 102 15.12 -2.30 10.55
C LYS A 102 13.81 -2.98 10.16
N ALA A 103 12.70 -2.27 10.20
CA ALA A 103 11.41 -2.78 9.76
C ALA A 103 11.45 -3.19 8.28
N LEU A 104 11.96 -2.33 7.40
CA LEU A 104 12.13 -2.62 5.97
C LEU A 104 13.08 -3.79 5.69
N GLU A 105 14.13 -3.98 6.50
CA GLU A 105 14.99 -5.17 6.42
C GLU A 105 14.21 -6.47 6.71
N ARG A 106 13.26 -6.44 7.65
CA ARG A 106 12.33 -7.57 7.90
C ARG A 106 11.40 -7.82 6.71
N VAL A 107 10.82 -6.76 6.15
CA VAL A 107 9.95 -6.86 4.96
C VAL A 107 10.71 -7.46 3.79
N ARG A 108 11.93 -7.00 3.53
CA ARG A 108 12.79 -7.55 2.47
C ARG A 108 13.09 -9.03 2.69
N ALA A 109 13.38 -9.44 3.93
CA ALA A 109 13.69 -10.83 4.26
C ALA A 109 12.45 -11.74 4.21
N GLY A 110 11.29 -11.23 4.62
CA GLY A 110 10.02 -11.98 4.63
C GLY A 110 9.34 -12.06 3.26
N ALA A 111 9.67 -11.13 2.35
CA ALA A 111 9.09 -11.00 1.01
C ALA A 111 7.55 -11.14 1.00
N PRO A 112 6.81 -10.37 1.84
CA PRO A 112 5.36 -10.49 1.91
C PRO A 112 4.68 -10.07 0.59
N TRP A 113 5.36 -9.26 -0.22
CA TRP A 113 4.91 -8.81 -1.53
C TRP A 113 5.98 -8.98 -2.59
N ILE A 114 5.52 -9.04 -3.84
CA ILE A 114 6.33 -8.78 -5.03
C ILE A 114 6.20 -7.29 -5.33
N PHE A 115 7.21 -6.50 -4.94
CA PHE A 115 7.25 -5.07 -5.26
C PHE A 115 7.38 -4.88 -6.77
N LEU A 116 6.52 -4.06 -7.36
CA LEU A 116 6.46 -3.85 -8.80
C LEU A 116 7.09 -2.52 -9.21
N TYR A 117 6.37 -1.42 -9.03
CA TYR A 117 6.80 -0.09 -9.42
C TYR A 117 6.07 0.97 -8.59
N GLU A 118 6.59 2.19 -8.60
CA GLU A 118 5.92 3.38 -8.12
C GLU A 118 5.12 3.97 -9.29
N GLN A 119 3.81 4.11 -9.13
CA GLN A 119 2.93 4.57 -10.19
C GLN A 119 2.99 6.09 -10.30
N GLU A 120 3.20 6.60 -11.51
CA GLU A 120 3.05 8.04 -11.77
C GLU A 120 1.57 8.39 -11.91
N ASP A 121 1.14 9.45 -11.22
CA ASP A 121 -0.21 9.98 -11.37
C ASP A 121 -0.32 10.89 -12.59
N ILE A 122 -1.19 10.50 -13.51
CA ILE A 122 -1.44 11.21 -14.76
C ILE A 122 -2.87 11.74 -14.77
N TYR A 123 -2.99 13.07 -14.80
CA TYR A 123 -4.29 13.75 -14.76
C TYR A 123 -4.67 14.34 -16.12
N GLY A 124 -5.88 14.04 -16.57
CA GLY A 124 -6.51 14.70 -17.71
C GLY A 124 -7.30 15.93 -17.28
N VAL A 125 -6.82 17.14 -17.60
CA VAL A 125 -7.46 18.41 -17.22
C VAL A 125 -7.98 19.12 -18.47
N ASN A 126 -9.26 19.53 -18.48
CA ASN A 126 -9.81 20.32 -19.57
C ASN A 126 -9.15 21.70 -19.63
N LYS A 127 -8.91 22.26 -20.82
CA LYS A 127 -8.32 23.60 -20.98
C LYS A 127 -9.10 24.73 -20.30
N ARG A 128 -10.39 24.54 -20.02
CA ARG A 128 -11.25 25.48 -19.29
C ARG A 128 -11.13 25.36 -17.77
N VAL A 129 -10.35 24.39 -17.27
CA VAL A 129 -10.11 24.20 -15.84
C VAL A 129 -8.67 24.56 -15.55
N LYS A 130 -8.48 25.59 -14.73
CA LYS A 130 -7.19 25.93 -14.14
C LYS A 130 -7.08 25.21 -12.82
N TRP A 131 -6.26 24.18 -12.80
CA TRP A 131 -5.97 23.34 -11.63
C TRP A 131 -4.57 22.74 -11.81
N GLN A 132 -3.88 22.47 -10.71
CA GLN A 132 -2.58 21.81 -10.72
C GLN A 132 -2.61 20.60 -9.79
N PRO A 133 -2.07 19.45 -10.22
CA PRO A 133 -2.00 18.28 -9.37
C PRO A 133 -1.10 18.52 -8.17
N ARG A 134 -1.47 17.89 -7.06
CA ARG A 134 -0.70 17.88 -5.83
C ARG A 134 0.09 16.57 -5.74
N PRO A 135 1.24 16.55 -5.06
CA PRO A 135 2.02 15.33 -4.88
C PRO A 135 1.38 14.32 -3.89
N ASP A 136 0.29 14.69 -3.20
CA ASP A 136 -0.37 13.87 -2.18
C ASP A 136 -1.61 13.13 -2.70
N GLU A 137 -1.77 13.06 -4.03
CA GLU A 137 -2.89 12.43 -4.75
C GLU A 137 -4.28 13.05 -4.48
N LEU A 138 -4.39 14.02 -3.58
CA LEU A 138 -5.67 14.62 -3.20
C LEU A 138 -6.17 15.59 -4.27
N ILE A 139 -7.44 15.43 -4.67
CA ILE A 139 -8.12 16.34 -5.59
C ILE A 139 -9.02 17.28 -4.79
N TRP A 140 -8.54 18.50 -4.58
CA TRP A 140 -9.28 19.55 -3.88
C TRP A 140 -10.08 20.37 -4.90
N ALA A 141 -11.37 20.10 -5.00
CA ALA A 141 -12.22 20.75 -6.02
C ALA A 141 -12.28 22.28 -5.89
N PHE A 142 -12.06 22.82 -4.69
CA PHE A 142 -12.02 24.26 -4.46
C PHE A 142 -10.71 24.93 -4.92
N ASP A 143 -9.66 24.16 -5.19
CA ASP A 143 -8.42 24.67 -5.82
C ASP A 143 -8.57 24.80 -7.35
N ALA A 144 -9.68 24.33 -7.93
CA ALA A 144 -9.94 24.39 -9.35
C ALA A 144 -10.79 25.63 -9.72
N GLU A 145 -10.35 26.35 -10.76
CA GLU A 145 -11.07 27.50 -11.31
C GLU A 145 -11.54 27.21 -12.74
N ILE A 146 -12.77 27.62 -13.09
CA ILE A 146 -13.22 27.61 -14.49
C ILE A 146 -12.76 28.90 -15.16
N VAL A 147 -11.86 28.79 -16.13
CA VAL A 147 -11.46 29.91 -16.99
C VAL A 147 -12.41 29.99 -18.19
N LYS A 148 -12.96 31.19 -18.42
CA LYS A 148 -13.87 31.49 -19.55
C LYS A 148 -13.12 31.62 -20.86
#